data_AF-A0A2T7C1M9-F1
#
_entry.id   AF-A0A2T7C1M9-F1
#
_cell.length_a   1.000
_cell.length_b   1.000
_cell.length_c   1.000
_cell.angle_alpha   90.00
_cell.angle_beta   90.00
_cell.angle_gamma   90.00
#
_symmetry.space_group_name_H-M   'P 1'
#
loop_
_entity.id
_entity.type
_entity.pdbx_description
1 polymer ?
#
loop_
_entity_poly.entity_id
_entity_poly.type
_entity_poly.pdbx_seq_one_letter_code
_entity_poly.pdbx_strand_id
1 'polypeptide(L)'
;MELPATLSRAPATSQARAGEEAYTDAQAEAGPPPRRPAAFYSSVFAQIEEIGWERVVNATGDDGVSCLTFRVVDEKGRIHLLEITLPMGYPASPPSIAAEVPYLPKIQWLNSSRLKDVICQFQEHLKMLQEFWSTMDEIDKVLWVVDATKPTYAMSQRLLALGDDCYILLHVDPRKPSSLPECRFLGPDGKFDRLIMNWRKNRKRWDTKKKFHENLAGVLDFALPAPPSVSSVKDNEQAECGICYAKHLPVDDELGAHSGCATDYTCENPSCSRAFHSVCLRDWLRSITTTRQSFDVLFGNCPYCSDPVAVKVADR
;
A
#
# COMPACT_ATOMS: atom_id res chain seq x y z
N MET A 1 -41.38 25.08 43.76
CA MET A 1 -40.20 24.89 44.63
C MET A 1 -39.09 25.70 43.98
N GLU A 2 -38.74 26.78 44.65
CA GLU A 2 -38.03 27.95 44.15
C GLU A 2 -36.51 27.78 44.19
N LEU A 3 -35.82 28.47 43.28
CA LEU A 3 -34.45 28.98 43.52
C LEU A 3 -34.58 30.38 44.11
N PRO A 4 -33.63 30.82 44.96
CA PRO A 4 -32.72 31.88 44.50
C PRO A 4 -31.29 31.78 45.09
N ALA A 5 -30.48 32.77 44.72
CA ALA A 5 -29.02 32.80 44.72
C ALA A 5 -28.35 33.54 45.90
N THR A 6 -27.01 33.61 45.81
CA THR A 6 -26.06 34.61 46.36
C THR A 6 -25.47 34.40 47.77
N LEU A 7 -24.13 34.37 47.89
CA LEU A 7 -23.31 35.52 48.33
C LEU A 7 -21.83 35.16 48.59
N SER A 8 -20.98 36.12 48.23
CA SER A 8 -19.52 36.24 48.30
C SER A 8 -18.96 36.51 49.72
N ARG A 9 -17.67 36.19 49.97
CA ARG A 9 -16.66 37.16 50.50
C ARG A 9 -15.21 36.61 50.58
N ALA A 10 -14.27 37.43 50.11
CA ALA A 10 -12.79 37.38 50.12
C ALA A 10 -12.20 37.81 51.52
N PRO A 11 -10.89 38.19 51.74
CA PRO A 11 -9.69 38.33 50.86
C PRO A 11 -8.31 37.93 51.50
N ALA A 12 -7.17 38.10 50.79
CA ALA A 12 -5.94 38.82 51.26
C ALA A 12 -4.68 38.66 50.35
N THR A 13 -4.32 39.78 49.71
CA THR A 13 -2.99 40.41 49.45
C THR A 13 -1.64 39.65 49.31
N SER A 14 -1.07 39.87 48.11
CA SER A 14 0.31 40.12 47.64
C SER A 14 1.53 40.20 48.59
N GLN A 15 2.68 39.69 48.11
CA GLN A 15 3.93 40.46 47.94
C GLN A 15 4.92 39.77 46.99
N ALA A 16 5.55 40.55 46.12
CA ALA A 16 6.55 40.15 45.14
C ALA A 16 7.97 40.43 45.65
N ARG A 17 8.96 39.63 45.25
CA ARG A 17 10.35 40.07 45.15
C ARG A 17 11.10 39.27 44.08
N ALA A 18 11.68 40.00 43.13
CA ALA A 18 12.53 39.51 42.05
C ALA A 18 13.96 39.21 42.55
N GLY A 19 14.57 38.18 41.97
CA GLY A 19 15.99 37.89 42.00
C GLY A 19 16.38 37.25 40.68
N GLU A 20 17.32 37.87 39.97
CA GLU A 20 17.86 37.48 38.67
C GLU A 20 18.42 36.05 38.67
N GLU A 21 17.89 35.19 37.81
CA GLU A 21 18.56 33.95 37.41
C GLU A 21 19.17 34.14 36.02
N ALA A 22 20.50 34.08 35.98
CA ALA A 22 21.28 34.08 34.76
C ALA A 22 20.91 32.87 33.89
N TYR A 23 20.45 33.14 32.68
CA TYR A 23 20.19 32.14 31.64
C TYR A 23 21.54 31.66 31.10
N THR A 24 22.10 30.59 31.68
CA THR A 24 23.18 29.85 31.03
C THR A 24 22.56 28.91 30.00
N ASP A 25 22.68 29.30 28.73
CA ASP A 25 22.44 28.47 27.55
C ASP A 25 23.46 27.33 27.54
N ALA A 26 23.16 26.25 28.25
CA ALA A 26 23.89 25.00 28.18
C ALA A 26 23.39 24.25 26.93
N GLN A 27 23.96 24.58 25.78
CA GLN A 27 23.95 23.69 24.63
C GLN A 27 24.63 22.38 25.05
N ALA A 28 23.82 21.39 25.39
CA ALA A 28 24.28 20.03 25.55
C ALA A 28 24.77 19.57 24.18
N GLU A 29 26.09 19.61 23.96
CA GLU A 29 26.69 18.88 22.87
C GLU A 29 26.29 17.41 23.01
N ALA A 30 25.40 16.95 22.13
CA ALA A 30 25.12 15.54 21.98
C ALA A 30 26.45 14.89 21.58
N GLY A 31 27.04 14.14 22.52
CA GLY A 31 28.24 13.36 22.25
C GLY A 31 28.06 12.48 21.00
N PRO A 32 29.16 12.03 20.36
CA PRO A 32 29.07 11.23 19.14
C PRO A 32 28.12 10.05 19.33
N PRO A 33 27.31 9.72 18.32
CA PRO A 33 26.30 8.67 18.44
C PRO A 33 26.95 7.36 18.91
N PRO A 34 26.24 6.57 19.74
CA PRO A 34 26.81 5.36 20.33
C PRO A 34 27.17 4.37 19.23
N ARG A 35 28.45 4.02 19.12
CA ARG A 35 28.96 3.08 18.11
C ARG A 35 28.87 1.64 18.60
N ARG A 36 28.57 0.71 17.70
CA ARG A 36 28.50 -0.73 18.01
C ARG A 36 29.92 -1.33 18.08
N PRO A 37 30.18 -2.29 18.98
CA PRO A 37 31.48 -2.95 19.07
C PRO A 37 31.72 -3.89 17.88
N ALA A 38 32.97 -4.08 17.46
CA ALA A 38 33.31 -4.98 16.35
C ALA A 38 32.75 -6.41 16.51
N ALA A 39 32.74 -6.93 17.75
CA ALA A 39 32.19 -8.24 18.09
C ALA A 39 30.70 -8.38 17.74
N PHE A 40 29.93 -7.29 17.75
CA PHE A 40 28.54 -7.30 17.30
C PHE A 40 28.45 -7.66 15.82
N TYR A 41 29.20 -6.97 14.95
CA TYR A 41 29.14 -7.21 13.50
C TYR A 41 29.63 -8.61 13.15
N SER A 42 30.72 -9.08 13.77
CA SER A 42 31.20 -10.46 13.58
C SER A 42 30.15 -11.50 13.96
N SER A 43 29.41 -11.27 15.05
CA SER A 43 28.31 -12.14 15.47
C SER A 43 27.14 -12.12 14.49
N VAL A 44 26.75 -10.93 14.00
CA VAL A 44 25.66 -10.78 13.02
C VAL A 44 26.02 -11.46 11.71
N PHE A 45 27.23 -11.26 11.19
CA PHE A 45 27.68 -11.91 9.94
C PHE A 45 27.76 -13.43 10.08
N ALA A 46 28.24 -13.95 11.22
CA ALA A 46 28.22 -15.40 11.47
C ALA A 46 26.79 -15.97 11.49
N GLN A 47 25.82 -15.21 12.00
CA GLN A 47 24.41 -15.62 11.97
C GLN A 47 23.80 -15.55 10.56
N ILE A 48 24.20 -14.57 9.74
CA ILE A 48 23.79 -14.50 8.32
C ILE A 48 24.36 -15.68 7.54
N GLU A 49 25.63 -16.03 7.75
CA GLU A 49 26.25 -17.22 7.16
C GLU A 49 25.47 -18.50 7.52
N GLU A 50 25.01 -18.62 8.78
CA GLU A 50 24.19 -19.75 9.23
C GLU A 50 22.82 -19.84 8.53
N ILE A 51 22.27 -18.69 8.13
CA ILE A 51 20.98 -18.58 7.45
C ILE A 51 21.13 -18.83 5.94
N GLY A 52 22.25 -18.38 5.37
CA GLY A 52 22.53 -18.34 3.94
C GLY A 52 22.45 -16.92 3.37
N TRP A 53 23.55 -16.45 2.78
CA TRP A 53 23.64 -15.12 2.15
C TRP A 53 22.69 -14.94 0.98
N GLU A 54 22.31 -16.02 0.30
CA GLU A 54 21.37 -16.01 -0.82
C GLU A 54 19.96 -15.55 -0.43
N ARG A 55 19.66 -15.54 0.87
CA ARG A 55 18.39 -15.07 1.41
C ARG A 55 18.41 -13.60 1.79
N VAL A 56 19.58 -12.96 1.86
CA VAL A 56 19.69 -11.54 2.21
C VAL A 56 19.39 -10.70 0.98
N VAL A 57 18.41 -9.80 1.10
CA VAL A 57 18.01 -8.87 0.04
C VAL A 57 18.68 -7.52 0.24
N ASN A 58 18.73 -7.04 1.48
CA ASN A 58 19.31 -5.75 1.83
C ASN A 58 19.88 -5.77 3.26
N ALA A 59 20.87 -4.93 3.51
CA ALA A 59 21.44 -4.68 4.83
C ALA A 59 21.76 -3.18 4.95
N THR A 60 21.10 -2.49 5.88
CA THR A 60 21.21 -1.04 6.07
C THR A 60 21.47 -0.68 7.55
N GLY A 61 21.80 0.58 7.81
CA GLY A 61 21.92 1.13 9.15
C GLY A 61 23.03 2.18 9.31
N ASP A 62 22.85 3.07 10.28
CA ASP A 62 23.84 4.10 10.63
C ASP A 62 25.11 3.45 11.19
N ASP A 63 26.26 3.77 10.59
CA ASP A 63 27.58 3.19 10.91
C ASP A 63 27.67 1.65 10.82
N GLY A 64 26.77 0.98 10.06
CA GLY A 64 26.86 -0.45 9.72
C GLY A 64 25.53 -1.20 9.73
N VAL A 65 25.59 -2.53 9.72
CA VAL A 65 24.41 -3.41 9.59
C VAL A 65 23.58 -3.42 10.89
N SER A 66 22.49 -2.66 10.91
CA SER A 66 21.50 -2.63 12.00
C SER A 66 20.09 -3.01 11.56
N CYS A 67 19.82 -3.05 10.26
CA CYS A 67 18.58 -3.51 9.66
C CYS A 67 18.89 -4.49 8.53
N LEU A 68 18.24 -5.66 8.55
CA LEU A 68 18.44 -6.75 7.62
C LEU A 68 17.11 -7.14 6.96
N THR A 69 17.08 -7.22 5.65
CA THR A 69 15.91 -7.73 4.92
C THR A 69 16.21 -9.11 4.36
N PHE A 70 15.44 -10.10 4.78
CA PHE A 70 15.52 -11.48 4.31
C PHE A 70 14.35 -11.81 3.38
N ARG A 71 14.66 -12.54 2.31
CA ARG A 71 13.69 -13.24 1.47
C ARG A 71 13.29 -14.56 2.13
N VAL A 72 12.00 -14.71 2.43
CA VAL A 72 11.40 -15.92 2.99
C VAL A 72 10.36 -16.45 2.02
N VAL A 73 10.47 -17.72 1.63
CA VAL A 73 9.53 -18.36 0.71
C VAL A 73 8.57 -19.24 1.49
N ASP A 74 7.27 -19.11 1.22
CA ASP A 74 6.25 -19.96 1.84
C ASP A 74 6.00 -21.28 1.08
N GLU A 75 5.10 -22.12 1.58
CA GLU A 75 4.79 -23.44 1.02
C GLU A 75 4.14 -23.40 -0.38
N LYS A 76 3.62 -22.24 -0.80
CA LYS A 76 3.05 -22.01 -2.12
C LYS A 76 4.02 -21.30 -3.07
N GLY A 77 5.26 -21.09 -2.63
CA GLY A 77 6.29 -20.44 -3.42
C GLY A 77 6.19 -18.91 -3.44
N ARG A 78 5.33 -18.31 -2.60
CA ARG A 78 5.23 -16.85 -2.48
C ARG A 78 6.44 -16.31 -1.74
N ILE A 79 6.92 -15.17 -2.21
CA ILE A 79 8.09 -14.49 -1.66
C ILE A 79 7.63 -13.41 -0.70
N HIS A 80 8.06 -13.52 0.56
CA HIS A 80 7.82 -12.55 1.62
C HIS A 80 9.15 -11.90 2.00
N LEU A 81 9.15 -10.58 2.18
CA LEU A 81 10.29 -9.83 2.67
C LEU A 81 10.13 -9.62 4.17
N LEU A 82 11.06 -10.20 4.95
CA LEU A 82 11.12 -10.04 6.39
C LEU A 82 12.25 -9.06 6.73
N GLU A 83 11.88 -7.88 7.17
CA GLU A 83 12.81 -6.92 7.75
C GLU A 83 13.02 -7.23 9.23
N ILE A 84 14.28 -7.22 9.67
CA ILE A 84 14.70 -7.44 11.04
C ILE A 84 15.59 -6.28 11.45
N THR A 85 15.12 -5.49 12.42
CA THR A 85 15.89 -4.38 13.00
C THR A 85 16.53 -4.82 14.31
N LEU A 86 17.84 -4.64 14.41
CA LEU A 86 18.67 -5.00 15.54
C LEU A 86 18.85 -3.78 16.47
N PRO A 87 18.31 -3.79 17.70
CA PRO A 87 18.55 -2.70 18.64
C PRO A 87 20.01 -2.64 19.10
N MET A 88 20.41 -1.54 19.76
CA MET A 88 21.76 -1.40 20.34
C MET A 88 22.07 -2.45 21.42
N GLY A 89 21.05 -2.90 22.15
CA GLY A 89 21.15 -3.94 23.17
C GLY A 89 21.13 -5.37 22.63
N TYR A 90 21.11 -5.58 21.33
CA TYR A 90 21.09 -6.93 20.74
C TYR A 90 22.37 -7.73 21.08
N PRO A 91 22.29 -9.02 21.46
CA PRO A 91 21.09 -9.87 21.49
C PRO A 91 20.33 -9.90 22.84
N ALA A 92 20.80 -9.19 23.86
CA ALA A 92 20.10 -9.14 25.15
C ALA A 92 18.72 -8.46 25.04
N SER A 93 18.57 -7.53 24.10
CA SER A 93 17.29 -6.99 23.65
C SER A 93 16.83 -7.70 22.36
N PRO A 94 15.54 -8.08 22.27
CA PRO A 94 15.00 -8.77 21.09
C PRO A 94 15.02 -7.86 19.86
N PRO A 95 15.22 -8.42 18.64
CA PRO A 95 15.02 -7.68 17.42
C PRO A 95 13.54 -7.35 17.19
N SER A 96 13.27 -6.27 16.46
CA SER A 96 11.93 -6.00 15.91
C SER A 96 11.84 -6.50 14.47
N ILE A 97 10.63 -6.85 14.04
CA ILE A 97 10.38 -7.33 12.68
C ILE A 97 9.31 -6.50 11.98
N ALA A 98 9.41 -6.41 10.65
CA ALA A 98 8.38 -5.87 9.77
C ALA A 98 8.27 -6.74 8.52
N ALA A 99 7.06 -6.89 8.00
CA ALA A 99 6.77 -7.64 6.79
C ALA A 99 5.36 -7.30 6.28
N GLU A 100 5.13 -7.47 4.98
CA GLU A 100 3.82 -7.34 4.33
C GLU A 100 2.92 -8.56 4.64
N VAL A 101 2.48 -8.68 5.89
CA VAL A 101 1.58 -9.73 6.37
C VAL A 101 0.42 -9.09 7.14
N PRO A 102 -0.77 -9.72 7.21
CA PRO A 102 -1.96 -9.09 7.81
C PRO A 102 -1.79 -8.81 9.31
N TYR A 103 -0.94 -9.58 9.97
CA TYR A 103 -0.46 -9.31 11.32
C TYR A 103 0.88 -10.01 11.52
N LEU A 104 1.75 -9.44 12.35
CA LEU A 104 3.06 -10.02 12.66
C LEU A 104 2.96 -11.08 13.78
N PRO A 105 3.82 -12.11 13.77
CA PRO A 105 3.92 -13.03 14.88
C PRO A 105 4.55 -12.35 16.09
N LYS A 106 4.17 -12.81 17.30
CA LYS A 106 4.90 -12.45 18.50
C LYS A 106 6.16 -13.30 18.59
N ILE A 107 7.32 -12.70 18.33
CA ILE A 107 8.61 -13.39 18.40
C ILE A 107 8.92 -13.77 19.85
N GLN A 108 9.13 -15.06 20.07
CA GLN A 108 9.71 -15.60 21.29
C GLN A 108 11.23 -15.44 21.21
N TRP A 109 11.81 -14.73 22.18
CA TRP A 109 13.22 -14.39 22.18
C TRP A 109 13.85 -14.67 23.55
N LEU A 110 14.97 -15.37 23.55
CA LEU A 110 15.81 -15.64 24.70
C LEU A 110 17.23 -15.09 24.42
N ASN A 111 18.05 -14.94 25.45
CA ASN A 111 19.43 -14.45 25.28
C ASN A 111 20.31 -15.40 24.43
N SER A 112 19.92 -16.67 24.28
CA SER A 112 20.56 -17.64 23.41
C SER A 112 20.00 -17.65 21.98
N SER A 113 18.91 -16.91 21.72
CA SER A 113 18.27 -16.86 20.42
C SER A 113 19.13 -16.13 19.38
N ARG A 114 18.92 -16.49 18.12
CA ARG A 114 19.64 -16.00 16.95
C ARG A 114 18.66 -15.56 15.87
N LEU A 115 19.16 -14.85 14.86
CA LEU A 115 18.38 -14.41 13.69
C LEU A 115 17.64 -15.56 13.01
N LYS A 116 18.23 -16.75 12.97
CA LYS A 116 17.61 -17.95 12.40
C LYS A 116 16.33 -18.35 13.14
N ASP A 117 16.27 -18.17 14.46
CA ASP A 117 15.06 -18.46 15.24
C ASP A 117 13.92 -17.52 14.86
N VAL A 118 14.22 -16.26 14.52
CA VAL A 118 13.24 -15.29 14.01
C VAL A 118 12.70 -15.75 12.66
N ILE A 119 13.59 -16.18 11.75
CA ILE A 119 13.21 -16.70 10.44
C ILE A 119 12.33 -17.95 10.57
N CYS A 120 12.71 -18.91 11.42
CA CYS A 120 11.93 -20.13 11.66
C CYS A 120 10.53 -19.80 12.21
N GLN A 121 10.44 -18.92 13.21
CA GLN A 121 9.15 -18.48 13.75
C GLN A 121 8.29 -17.74 12.72
N PHE A 122 8.91 -16.92 11.87
CA PHE A 122 8.21 -16.25 10.79
C PHE A 122 7.72 -17.26 9.74
N GLN A 123 8.51 -18.27 9.38
CA GLN A 123 8.08 -19.33 8.47
C GLN A 123 6.87 -20.11 9.00
N GLU A 124 6.85 -20.48 10.28
CA GLU A 124 5.67 -21.10 10.90
C GLU A 124 4.45 -20.17 10.87
N HIS A 125 4.67 -18.87 11.05
CA HIS A 125 3.61 -17.88 10.92
C HIS A 125 3.04 -17.79 9.50
N LEU A 126 3.89 -17.86 8.46
CA LEU A 126 3.43 -17.91 7.07
C LEU A 126 2.58 -19.16 6.79
N LYS A 127 2.83 -20.29 7.46
CA LYS A 127 1.99 -21.49 7.34
C LYS A 127 0.57 -21.26 7.88
N MET A 128 0.44 -20.56 9.01
CA MET A 128 -0.87 -20.22 9.57
C MET A 128 -1.68 -19.28 8.68
N LEU A 129 -1.01 -18.44 7.89
CA LEU A 129 -1.65 -17.48 6.98
C LEU A 129 -2.04 -18.07 5.62
N GLN A 130 -1.73 -19.34 5.34
CA GLN A 130 -2.01 -19.96 4.04
C GLN A 130 -3.50 -19.97 3.70
N GLU A 131 -4.38 -20.29 4.66
CA GLU A 131 -5.83 -20.26 4.46
C GLU A 131 -6.31 -18.86 4.14
N PHE A 132 -5.78 -17.84 4.82
CA PHE A 132 -6.14 -16.44 4.60
C PHE A 132 -5.85 -16.01 3.16
N TRP A 133 -4.61 -16.19 2.70
CA TRP A 133 -4.27 -15.81 1.34
C TRP A 133 -5.01 -16.64 0.30
N SER A 134 -5.29 -17.92 0.57
CA SER A 134 -6.10 -18.73 -0.35
C SER A 134 -7.52 -18.19 -0.50
N THR A 135 -8.13 -17.72 0.59
CA THR A 135 -9.44 -17.06 0.56
C THR A 135 -9.38 -15.73 -0.19
N MET A 136 -8.35 -14.92 0.04
CA MET A 136 -8.18 -13.65 -0.68
C MET A 136 -7.97 -13.88 -2.18
N ASP A 137 -7.14 -14.85 -2.57
CA ASP A 137 -6.91 -15.24 -3.97
C ASP A 137 -8.21 -15.75 -4.63
N GLU A 138 -9.07 -16.46 -3.90
CA GLU A 138 -10.39 -16.88 -4.39
C GLU A 138 -11.31 -15.68 -4.63
N ILE A 139 -11.37 -14.73 -3.69
CA ILE A 139 -12.15 -13.50 -3.83
C ILE A 139 -11.68 -12.72 -5.06
N ASP A 140 -10.38 -12.50 -5.19
CA ASP A 140 -9.78 -11.73 -6.29
C ASP A 140 -10.00 -12.40 -7.65
N LYS A 141 -10.09 -13.73 -7.68
CA LYS A 141 -10.32 -14.50 -8.91
C LYS A 141 -11.80 -14.56 -9.33
N VAL A 142 -12.72 -14.63 -8.37
CA VAL A 142 -14.14 -14.98 -8.64
C VAL A 142 -15.07 -13.78 -8.57
N LEU A 143 -14.72 -12.73 -7.83
CA LEU A 143 -15.58 -11.57 -7.57
C LEU A 143 -15.02 -10.31 -8.23
N TRP A 144 -15.91 -9.40 -8.66
CA TRP A 144 -15.49 -8.13 -9.23
C TRP A 144 -14.93 -7.19 -8.15
N VAL A 145 -13.62 -7.29 -7.90
CA VAL A 145 -12.86 -6.35 -7.05
C VAL A 145 -12.55 -5.07 -7.84
N VAL A 146 -12.81 -3.91 -7.23
CA VAL A 146 -12.71 -2.59 -7.88
C VAL A 146 -11.32 -1.98 -7.80
N ASP A 147 -10.53 -2.32 -6.76
CA ASP A 147 -9.22 -1.71 -6.54
C ASP A 147 -8.23 -2.07 -7.65
N ALA A 148 -7.66 -1.04 -8.28
CA ALA A 148 -6.65 -1.14 -9.34
C ALA A 148 -5.22 -1.38 -8.80
N THR A 149 -5.03 -1.34 -7.48
CA THR A 149 -3.72 -1.60 -6.86
C THR A 149 -3.47 -3.10 -6.77
N LYS A 150 -2.25 -3.52 -7.12
CA LYS A 150 -1.82 -4.91 -6.94
C LYS A 150 -1.91 -5.24 -5.44
N PRO A 151 -2.75 -6.21 -5.01
CA PRO A 151 -2.94 -6.45 -3.59
C PRO A 151 -1.63 -6.89 -2.93
N THR A 152 -1.31 -6.31 -1.76
CA THR A 152 -0.22 -6.83 -0.93
C THR A 152 -0.72 -7.99 -0.07
N TYR A 153 0.20 -8.82 0.41
CA TYR A 153 -0.11 -9.94 1.30
C TYR A 153 -0.63 -9.48 2.67
N ALA A 154 -0.55 -8.19 3.01
CA ALA A 154 -1.11 -7.61 4.23
C ALA A 154 -2.58 -7.21 4.12
N MET A 155 -3.10 -6.99 2.91
CA MET A 155 -4.43 -6.40 2.71
C MET A 155 -5.55 -7.40 3.01
N SER A 156 -6.27 -7.19 4.11
CA SER A 156 -7.45 -7.98 4.54
C SER A 156 -8.79 -7.47 3.99
N GLN A 157 -8.77 -6.37 3.25
CA GLN A 157 -9.95 -5.71 2.72
C GLN A 157 -10.06 -5.85 1.21
N ARG A 158 -11.29 -5.92 0.69
CA ARG A 158 -11.59 -5.84 -0.74
C ARG A 158 -12.86 -5.03 -0.97
N LEU A 159 -12.79 -4.09 -1.91
CA LEU A 159 -13.95 -3.37 -2.40
C LEU A 159 -14.56 -4.13 -3.58
N LEU A 160 -15.76 -4.66 -3.42
CA LEU A 160 -16.48 -5.41 -4.45
C LEU A 160 -17.52 -4.53 -5.15
N ALA A 161 -17.59 -4.60 -6.46
CA ALA A 161 -18.68 -4.02 -7.24
C ALA A 161 -19.92 -4.93 -7.21
N LEU A 162 -21.08 -4.32 -6.98
CA LEU A 162 -22.39 -4.96 -7.13
C LEU A 162 -23.13 -4.52 -8.40
N GLY A 163 -22.65 -3.48 -9.09
CA GLY A 163 -23.34 -2.80 -10.20
C GLY A 163 -24.08 -1.53 -9.76
N ASP A 164 -24.49 -0.70 -10.71
CA ASP A 164 -25.26 0.55 -10.49
C ASP A 164 -24.67 1.51 -9.42
N ASP A 165 -23.34 1.68 -9.42
CA ASP A 165 -22.59 2.48 -8.44
C ASP A 165 -22.75 2.00 -6.99
N CYS A 166 -23.04 0.71 -6.81
CA CYS A 166 -23.13 0.05 -5.51
C CYS A 166 -21.91 -0.84 -5.26
N TYR A 167 -21.38 -0.77 -4.04
CA TYR A 167 -20.19 -1.50 -3.63
C TYR A 167 -20.35 -2.11 -2.23
N ILE A 168 -19.58 -3.17 -1.97
CA ILE A 168 -19.38 -3.73 -0.63
C ILE A 168 -17.90 -3.70 -0.31
N LEU A 169 -17.52 -2.99 0.74
CA LEU A 169 -16.21 -3.15 1.36
C LEU A 169 -16.28 -4.34 2.30
N LEU A 170 -15.56 -5.41 1.97
CA LEU A 170 -15.39 -6.57 2.82
C LEU A 170 -14.12 -6.45 3.65
N HIS A 171 -14.17 -6.92 4.90
CA HIS A 171 -13.02 -7.17 5.74
C HIS A 171 -13.00 -8.62 6.20
N VAL A 172 -12.00 -9.37 5.73
CA VAL A 172 -11.80 -10.79 6.05
C VAL A 172 -10.92 -10.88 7.29
N ASP A 173 -11.33 -11.62 8.32
CA ASP A 173 -10.48 -11.88 9.49
C ASP A 173 -9.32 -12.80 9.09
N PRO A 174 -8.06 -12.34 9.13
CA PRO A 174 -6.92 -13.15 8.72
C PRO A 174 -6.68 -14.38 9.60
N ARG A 175 -7.22 -14.40 10.82
CA ARG A 175 -7.15 -15.54 11.74
C ARG A 175 -8.28 -16.55 11.54
N LYS A 176 -9.37 -16.14 10.88
CA LYS A 176 -10.57 -16.94 10.61
C LYS A 176 -11.12 -16.61 9.23
N PRO A 177 -10.34 -16.84 8.16
CA PRO A 177 -10.66 -16.32 6.83
C PRO A 177 -11.92 -16.92 6.20
N SER A 178 -12.31 -18.13 6.62
CA SER A 178 -13.55 -18.80 6.23
C SER A 178 -14.78 -18.39 7.04
N SER A 179 -14.63 -17.52 8.05
CA SER A 179 -15.75 -17.03 8.86
C SER A 179 -16.51 -15.87 8.20
N LEU A 180 -17.68 -15.52 8.75
CA LEU A 180 -18.50 -14.41 8.26
C LEU A 180 -17.68 -13.11 8.29
N PRO A 181 -17.46 -12.43 7.15
CA PRO A 181 -16.69 -11.20 7.10
C PRO A 181 -17.48 -10.02 7.67
N GLU A 182 -16.76 -8.97 8.04
CA GLU A 182 -17.40 -7.66 8.25
C GLU A 182 -17.64 -7.02 6.89
N CYS A 183 -18.79 -6.35 6.72
CA CYS A 183 -19.17 -5.73 5.46
C CYS A 183 -19.69 -4.31 5.67
N ARG A 184 -19.31 -3.40 4.78
CA ARG A 184 -19.86 -2.05 4.67
C ARG A 184 -20.38 -1.82 3.27
N PHE A 185 -21.65 -1.44 3.15
CA PHE A 185 -22.28 -1.09 1.88
C PHE A 185 -22.01 0.37 1.54
N LEU A 186 -21.68 0.66 0.29
CA LEU A 186 -21.29 1.98 -0.21
C LEU A 186 -21.98 2.27 -1.54
N GLY A 187 -22.75 3.35 -1.63
CA GLY A 187 -23.46 3.75 -2.85
C GLY A 187 -24.70 4.59 -2.55
N PRO A 188 -25.53 4.89 -3.57
CA PRO A 188 -26.73 5.71 -3.40
C PRO A 188 -27.76 5.14 -2.40
N ASP A 189 -28.43 6.02 -1.67
CA ASP A 189 -29.43 5.66 -0.66
C ASP A 189 -30.58 4.82 -1.25
N GLY A 190 -31.12 3.90 -0.43
CA GLY A 190 -32.23 3.03 -0.79
C GLY A 190 -31.89 1.83 -1.68
N LYS A 191 -30.73 1.83 -2.36
CA LYS A 191 -30.31 0.69 -3.21
C LYS A 191 -29.91 -0.55 -2.41
N PHE A 192 -29.50 -0.38 -1.14
CA PHE A 192 -29.01 -1.48 -0.29
C PHE A 192 -30.02 -2.05 0.69
N ASP A 193 -31.21 -1.47 0.84
CA ASP A 193 -32.14 -1.86 1.92
C ASP A 193 -32.44 -3.36 1.88
N ARG A 194 -32.69 -3.89 0.69
CA ARG A 194 -32.91 -5.34 0.49
C ARG A 194 -31.67 -6.17 0.86
N LEU A 195 -30.48 -5.74 0.44
CA LEU A 195 -29.22 -6.45 0.71
C LEU A 195 -28.87 -6.43 2.20
N ILE A 196 -29.08 -5.31 2.88
CA ILE A 196 -28.86 -5.16 4.33
C ILE A 196 -29.86 -6.02 5.11
N MET A 197 -31.14 -6.03 4.70
CA MET A 197 -32.15 -6.89 5.30
C MET A 197 -31.80 -8.38 5.13
N ASN A 198 -31.42 -8.79 3.93
CA ASN A 198 -30.99 -10.15 3.62
C ASN A 198 -29.76 -10.55 4.43
N TRP A 199 -28.74 -9.70 4.49
CA TRP A 199 -27.55 -9.92 5.31
C TRP A 199 -27.91 -10.16 6.78
N ARG A 200 -28.72 -9.28 7.39
CA ARG A 200 -29.16 -9.42 8.79
C ARG A 200 -29.92 -10.72 9.04
N LYS A 201 -30.79 -11.12 8.11
CA LYS A 201 -31.61 -12.34 8.19
C LYS A 201 -30.79 -13.62 7.99
N ASN A 202 -29.89 -13.62 7.01
CA ASN A 202 -29.24 -14.81 6.50
C ASN A 202 -27.83 -15.04 7.05
N ARG A 203 -27.19 -14.06 7.71
CA ARG A 203 -25.79 -14.20 8.21
C ARG A 203 -25.52 -15.44 9.08
N LYS A 204 -26.53 -15.96 9.78
CA LYS A 204 -26.43 -17.19 10.59
C LYS A 204 -26.32 -18.47 9.74
N ARG A 205 -26.59 -18.39 8.44
CA ARG A 205 -26.48 -19.48 7.48
C ARG A 205 -25.08 -19.59 6.86
N TRP A 206 -24.16 -18.69 7.23
CA TRP A 206 -22.77 -18.76 6.79
C TRP A 206 -22.14 -20.07 7.28
N ASP A 207 -21.59 -20.84 6.35
CA ASP A 207 -20.99 -22.15 6.60
C ASP A 207 -19.52 -22.12 6.23
N THR A 208 -18.62 -22.25 7.22
CA THR A 208 -17.16 -22.14 7.00
C THR A 208 -16.60 -23.24 6.10
N LYS A 209 -17.38 -24.26 5.76
CA LYS A 209 -16.99 -25.33 4.83
C LYS A 209 -17.31 -25.01 3.37
N LYS A 210 -18.15 -24.00 3.10
CA LYS A 210 -18.49 -23.55 1.75
C LYS A 210 -17.48 -22.53 1.25
N LYS A 211 -17.41 -22.41 -0.08
CA LYS A 211 -16.60 -21.38 -0.73
C LYS A 211 -17.08 -19.99 -0.33
N PHE A 212 -16.15 -19.05 -0.24
CA PHE A 212 -16.43 -17.72 0.29
C PHE A 212 -17.49 -16.98 -0.54
N HIS A 213 -17.35 -17.01 -1.86
CA HIS A 213 -18.28 -16.34 -2.78
C HIS A 213 -19.69 -16.96 -2.76
N GLU A 214 -19.80 -18.29 -2.61
CA GLU A 214 -21.09 -19.00 -2.51
C GLU A 214 -21.83 -18.61 -1.22
N ASN A 215 -21.09 -18.54 -0.10
CA ASN A 215 -21.63 -18.04 1.16
C ASN A 215 -22.11 -16.60 1.04
N LEU A 216 -21.27 -15.71 0.47
CA LEU A 216 -21.59 -14.30 0.32
C LEU A 216 -22.83 -14.09 -0.55
N ALA A 217 -22.92 -14.77 -1.70
CA ALA A 217 -24.08 -14.72 -2.58
C ALA A 217 -25.36 -15.22 -1.87
N GLY A 218 -25.27 -16.33 -1.12
CA GLY A 218 -26.39 -16.89 -0.38
C GLY A 218 -26.85 -16.04 0.81
N VAL A 219 -25.93 -15.35 1.50
CA VAL A 219 -26.28 -14.43 2.60
C VAL A 219 -26.94 -13.17 2.05
N LEU A 220 -26.41 -12.60 0.97
CA LEU A 220 -26.99 -11.43 0.32
C LEU A 220 -28.28 -11.74 -0.46
N ASP A 221 -28.50 -13.02 -0.78
CA ASP A 221 -29.52 -13.48 -1.75
C ASP A 221 -29.43 -12.66 -3.04
N PHE A 222 -28.21 -12.60 -3.57
CA PHE A 222 -27.81 -11.75 -4.68
C PHE A 222 -26.76 -12.45 -5.53
N ALA A 223 -26.93 -12.39 -6.85
CA ALA A 223 -25.95 -12.90 -7.80
C ALA A 223 -24.78 -11.91 -7.88
N LEU A 224 -23.66 -12.26 -7.24
CA LEU A 224 -22.47 -11.43 -7.23
C LEU A 224 -21.88 -11.31 -8.65
N PRO A 225 -21.53 -10.10 -9.11
CA PRO A 225 -20.85 -9.93 -10.38
C PRO A 225 -19.49 -10.63 -10.39
N ALA A 226 -19.25 -11.39 -11.45
CA ALA A 226 -17.93 -11.89 -11.76
C ALA A 226 -17.03 -10.73 -12.23
N PRO A 227 -15.69 -10.85 -12.12
CA PRO A 227 -14.78 -9.91 -12.75
C PRO A 227 -15.15 -9.73 -14.23
N PRO A 228 -15.05 -8.51 -14.76
CA PRO A 228 -15.23 -8.31 -16.18
C PRO A 228 -14.27 -9.25 -16.92
N SER A 229 -14.81 -10.11 -17.78
CA SER A 229 -13.99 -10.91 -18.68
C SER A 229 -13.10 -9.94 -19.47
N VAL A 230 -11.88 -10.35 -19.81
CA VAL A 230 -10.97 -9.54 -20.66
C VAL A 230 -11.67 -9.12 -21.98
N SER A 231 -12.76 -9.81 -22.34
CA SER A 231 -13.65 -9.54 -23.47
C SER A 231 -14.86 -8.63 -23.20
N SER A 232 -15.10 -8.16 -21.97
CA SER A 232 -16.29 -7.36 -21.61
C SER A 232 -15.98 -6.10 -20.80
N VAL A 233 -14.74 -5.61 -20.86
CA VAL A 233 -14.55 -4.17 -20.88
C VAL A 233 -15.07 -3.76 -22.25
N LYS A 234 -16.22 -3.10 -22.31
CA LYS A 234 -16.58 -2.33 -23.50
C LYS A 234 -15.39 -1.41 -23.78
N ASP A 235 -14.62 -1.78 -24.78
CA ASP A 235 -13.75 -0.95 -25.61
C ASP A 235 -13.51 0.45 -25.04
N ASN A 236 -12.71 0.49 -23.99
CA ASN A 236 -11.74 1.55 -23.87
C ASN A 236 -10.41 0.80 -23.80
N GLU A 237 -10.02 0.21 -24.92
CA GLU A 237 -8.60 0.07 -25.23
C GLU A 237 -8.00 1.48 -25.13
N GLN A 238 -7.70 1.93 -23.92
CA GLN A 238 -6.88 3.11 -23.72
C GLN A 238 -5.56 2.78 -24.41
N ALA A 239 -5.39 3.38 -25.58
CA ALA A 239 -4.28 3.10 -26.46
C ALA A 239 -2.98 3.38 -25.70
N GLU A 240 -2.09 2.41 -25.68
CA GLU A 240 -0.77 2.55 -25.08
C GLU A 240 0.00 3.65 -25.79
N CYS A 241 0.71 4.47 -25.01
CA CYS A 241 1.53 5.53 -25.56
C CYS A 241 2.58 4.96 -26.52
N GLY A 242 2.66 5.50 -27.73
CA GLY A 242 3.63 5.08 -28.75
C GLY A 242 5.09 5.39 -28.43
N ILE A 243 5.40 6.03 -27.30
CA ILE A 243 6.77 6.38 -26.93
C ILE A 243 7.21 5.59 -25.69
N CYS A 244 6.44 5.64 -24.60
CA CYS A 244 6.79 4.95 -23.36
C CYS A 244 6.15 3.56 -23.23
N TYR A 245 5.27 3.16 -24.15
CA TYR A 245 4.53 1.89 -24.14
C TYR A 245 3.72 1.64 -22.85
N ALA A 246 3.44 2.69 -22.08
CA ALA A 246 2.60 2.63 -20.89
C ALA A 246 1.20 3.18 -21.18
N LYS A 247 0.20 2.66 -20.48
CA LYS A 247 -1.18 3.17 -20.51
C LYS A 247 -1.32 4.46 -19.70
N HIS A 248 -0.64 4.52 -18.54
CA HIS A 248 -0.65 5.66 -17.63
C HIS A 248 0.79 6.06 -17.28
N LEU A 249 1.04 7.36 -17.10
CA LEU A 249 2.30 7.85 -16.56
C LEU A 249 2.47 7.40 -15.09
N PRO A 250 3.71 7.27 -14.57
CA PRO A 250 3.94 6.99 -13.16
C PRO A 250 3.35 8.11 -12.29
N VAL A 251 3.00 7.76 -11.05
CA VAL A 251 2.57 8.74 -10.05
C VAL A 251 3.83 9.35 -9.44
N ASP A 252 4.14 10.56 -9.85
CA ASP A 252 5.31 11.34 -9.44
C ASP A 252 4.90 12.80 -9.18
N ASP A 253 5.43 13.40 -8.11
CA ASP A 253 5.20 14.81 -7.75
C ASP A 253 5.82 15.76 -8.78
N GLU A 254 6.89 15.34 -9.48
CA GLU A 254 7.52 16.13 -10.55
C GLU A 254 6.63 16.26 -11.80
N LEU A 255 5.73 15.30 -12.03
CA LEU A 255 4.80 15.30 -13.17
C LEU A 255 3.55 16.15 -12.93
N GLY A 256 3.34 16.65 -11.71
CA GLY A 256 2.24 17.54 -11.35
C GLY A 256 0.87 16.97 -11.80
N ALA A 257 0.10 17.77 -12.54
CA ALA A 257 -1.23 17.38 -13.03
C ALA A 257 -1.23 16.22 -14.05
N HIS A 258 -0.07 15.84 -14.60
CA HIS A 258 0.08 14.73 -15.56
C HIS A 258 0.43 13.40 -14.88
N SER A 259 0.65 13.43 -13.57
CA SER A 259 0.92 12.26 -12.73
C SER A 259 -0.24 11.26 -12.82
N GLY A 260 0.02 10.02 -13.23
CA GLY A 260 -1.02 9.00 -13.40
C GLY A 260 -1.95 9.16 -14.61
N CYS A 261 -1.72 10.13 -15.51
CA CYS A 261 -2.62 10.37 -16.65
C CYS A 261 -2.53 9.31 -17.75
N ALA A 262 -3.68 9.02 -18.37
CA ALA A 262 -3.78 8.21 -19.59
C ALA A 262 -3.30 8.99 -20.83
N THR A 263 -3.22 8.32 -21.99
CA THR A 263 -2.91 8.99 -23.26
C THR A 263 -3.96 10.06 -23.60
N ASP A 264 -3.48 11.25 -23.96
CA ASP A 264 -4.26 12.47 -24.15
C ASP A 264 -3.99 13.13 -25.51
N TYR A 265 -3.10 12.54 -26.31
CA TYR A 265 -2.80 12.98 -27.66
C TYR A 265 -2.90 11.83 -28.66
N THR A 266 -3.59 12.04 -29.78
CA THR A 266 -3.71 11.04 -30.87
C THR A 266 -3.31 11.66 -32.19
N CYS A 267 -2.47 10.96 -32.96
CA CYS A 267 -2.08 11.39 -34.30
C CYS A 267 -3.31 11.50 -35.22
N GLU A 268 -3.45 12.65 -35.89
CA GLU A 268 -4.61 12.95 -36.75
C GLU A 268 -4.63 12.17 -38.06
N ASN A 269 -3.52 11.53 -38.47
CA ASN A 269 -3.51 10.66 -39.64
C ASN A 269 -4.36 9.40 -39.36
N PRO A 270 -5.49 9.19 -40.07
CA PRO A 270 -6.38 8.06 -39.82
C PRO A 270 -5.72 6.69 -40.04
N SER A 271 -4.71 6.63 -40.92
CA SER A 271 -3.92 5.41 -41.17
C SER A 271 -2.90 5.11 -40.08
N CYS A 272 -2.61 6.08 -39.20
CA CYS A 272 -1.69 5.92 -38.07
C CYS A 272 -2.45 5.79 -36.75
N SER A 273 -3.26 6.80 -36.41
CA SER A 273 -4.09 6.87 -35.20
C SER A 273 -3.36 6.49 -33.89
N ARG A 274 -2.04 6.67 -33.83
CA ARG A 274 -1.25 6.30 -32.65
C ARG A 274 -1.47 7.31 -31.52
N ALA A 275 -1.68 6.80 -30.31
CA ALA A 275 -1.86 7.59 -29.11
C ALA A 275 -0.54 7.82 -28.36
N PHE A 276 -0.44 8.93 -27.65
CA PHE A 276 0.71 9.36 -26.88
C PHE A 276 0.25 10.11 -25.63
N HIS A 277 1.10 10.15 -24.61
CA HIS A 277 1.01 11.20 -23.58
C HIS A 277 1.59 12.49 -24.17
N SER A 278 0.94 13.62 -23.96
CA SER A 278 1.40 14.95 -24.39
C SER A 278 2.80 15.24 -23.87
N VAL A 279 3.12 14.81 -22.64
CA VAL A 279 4.47 14.93 -22.04
C VAL A 279 5.49 14.12 -22.84
N CYS A 280 5.21 12.85 -23.14
CA CYS A 280 6.12 12.01 -23.92
C CYS A 280 6.35 12.57 -25.33
N LEU A 281 5.28 13.01 -26.00
CA LEU A 281 5.40 13.59 -27.34
C LEU A 281 6.14 14.94 -27.31
N ARG A 282 5.91 15.76 -26.29
CA ARG A 282 6.61 17.04 -26.10
C ARG A 282 8.11 16.83 -25.91
N ASP A 283 8.51 15.89 -25.06
CA ASP A 283 9.92 15.60 -24.81
C ASP A 283 10.60 14.98 -26.04
N TRP A 284 9.88 14.11 -26.75
CA TRP A 284 10.33 13.59 -28.05
C TRP A 284 10.58 14.73 -29.06
N LEU A 285 9.61 15.62 -29.25
CA LEU A 285 9.74 16.74 -30.20
C LEU A 285 10.85 17.71 -29.79
N ARG A 286 11.08 17.96 -28.49
CA ARG A 286 12.20 18.77 -27.99
C ARG A 286 13.58 18.18 -28.33
N SER A 287 13.67 16.86 -28.50
CA SER A 287 14.92 16.18 -28.88
C SER A 287 15.23 16.28 -30.37
N ILE A 288 14.28 16.72 -31.20
CA ILE A 288 14.43 16.80 -32.66
C ILE A 288 14.79 18.22 -33.10
N THR A 289 15.90 18.34 -33.83
CA THR A 289 16.45 19.64 -34.29
C THR A 289 15.57 20.38 -35.30
N THR A 290 14.69 19.68 -36.02
CA THR A 290 13.77 20.27 -37.00
C THR A 290 12.42 20.69 -36.41
N THR A 291 12.18 20.43 -35.12
CA THR A 291 10.96 20.86 -34.42
C THR A 291 10.91 22.38 -34.37
N ARG A 292 9.74 22.95 -34.70
CA ARG A 292 9.48 24.39 -34.62
C ARG A 292 8.63 24.69 -33.41
N GLN A 293 8.97 25.72 -32.66
CA GLN A 293 8.10 26.25 -31.61
C GLN A 293 7.46 27.55 -32.07
N SER A 294 6.15 27.69 -31.87
CA SER A 294 5.44 28.96 -32.00
C SER A 294 4.55 29.15 -30.78
N PHE A 295 4.77 30.23 -30.04
CA PHE A 295 4.17 30.47 -28.74
C PHE A 295 4.37 29.27 -27.78
N ASP A 296 3.26 28.73 -27.27
CA ASP A 296 3.18 27.60 -26.35
C ASP A 296 2.95 26.27 -27.07
N VAL A 297 3.15 26.19 -28.39
CA VAL A 297 2.94 24.96 -29.19
C VAL A 297 4.22 24.55 -29.93
N LEU A 298 4.59 23.27 -29.79
CA LEU A 298 5.62 22.61 -30.60
C LEU A 298 5.00 21.94 -31.81
N PHE A 299 5.57 22.18 -32.98
CA PHE A 299 5.21 21.58 -34.26
C PHE A 299 6.35 20.71 -34.74
N GLY A 300 6.04 19.45 -35.03
CA GLY A 300 7.00 18.50 -35.58
C GLY A 300 6.29 17.37 -36.31
N ASN A 301 6.93 16.19 -36.35
CA ASN A 301 6.41 15.04 -37.08
C ASN A 301 6.13 13.87 -36.13
N CYS A 302 5.06 13.12 -36.41
CA CYS A 302 4.69 11.91 -35.69
C CYS A 302 5.84 10.87 -35.77
N PRO A 303 6.24 10.23 -34.65
CA PRO A 303 7.32 9.22 -34.65
C PRO A 303 7.04 8.00 -35.53
N TYR A 304 5.77 7.76 -35.90
CA TYR A 304 5.35 6.55 -36.62
C TYR A 304 5.10 6.80 -38.11
N CYS A 305 4.30 7.81 -38.46
CA CYS A 305 3.94 8.08 -39.85
C CYS A 305 4.64 9.29 -40.46
N SER A 306 5.42 10.04 -39.67
CA SER A 306 6.07 11.29 -40.08
C SER A 306 5.12 12.44 -40.46
N ASP A 307 3.81 12.29 -40.30
CA ASP A 307 2.86 13.38 -40.54
C ASP A 307 2.96 14.47 -39.46
N PRO A 308 2.56 15.72 -39.78
CA PRO A 308 2.62 16.83 -38.84
C PRO A 308 1.85 16.56 -37.54
N VAL A 309 2.46 16.91 -36.41
CA VAL A 309 1.86 16.88 -35.07
C VAL A 309 2.15 18.20 -34.34
N ALA A 310 1.23 18.59 -33.45
CA ALA A 310 1.31 19.82 -32.68
C ALA A 310 0.93 19.57 -31.21
N VAL A 311 1.81 19.89 -30.26
CA VAL A 311 1.60 19.66 -28.82
C VAL A 311 1.91 20.91 -27.99
N LYS A 312 1.11 21.17 -26.95
CA LYS A 312 1.32 22.31 -26.04
C LYS A 312 2.50 22.08 -25.09
N VAL A 313 3.23 23.15 -24.80
CA VAL A 313 4.42 23.19 -23.95
C VAL A 313 4.07 23.25 -22.46
N ALA A 314 2.92 23.83 -22.11
CA ALA A 314 2.38 23.88 -20.76
C ALA A 314 0.85 23.83 -20.81
N ASP A 315 0.24 23.07 -19.90
CA ASP A 315 -1.18 23.25 -19.56
C ASP A 315 -1.25 24.22 -18.37
N ARG A 316 -2.14 25.21 -18.45
CA ARG A 316 -2.51 26.01 -17.28
C ARG A 316 -3.46 25.22 -16.41
#